data_AF-A0A968TLP6-F1
#
_entry.id   AF-A0A968TLP6-F1
#
_cell.length_a   1.000
_cell.length_b   1.000
_cell.length_c   1.000
_cell.angle_alpha   90.00
_cell.angle_beta   90.00
_cell.angle_gamma   90.00
#
_symmetry.space_group_name_H-M   'P 1'
#
loop_
_entity.id
_entity.type
_entity.pdbx_description
1 polymer ?
#
loop_
_entity_poly.entity_id
_entity_poly.type
_entity_poly.pdbx_seq_one_letter_code
_entity_poly.pdbx_strand_id
1 'polypeptide(L)'
;MDRARAVRGEMGDQSLAKQFTNDRAAAVALKERRRLVIAHREMPLSPMDVTAYKLLTDAGAIVCPANPGYYLNPTSVGEVIDFVAAKLLDLVGVKHTLS
;
A
#
# COMPACT_ATOMS: atom_id res chain seq x y z
N MET A 1 -7.13 -1.48 41.46
CA MET A 1 -7.38 -2.92 41.17
C MET A 1 -8.27 -2.97 39.93
N ASP A 2 -7.74 -2.60 38.76
CA ASP A 2 -6.90 -3.44 37.88
C ASP A 2 -7.66 -4.66 37.35
N ARG A 3 -8.42 -4.43 36.28
CA ARG A 3 -9.07 -5.44 35.43
C ARG A 3 -8.75 -5.11 33.98
N ALA A 4 -7.50 -5.37 33.57
CA ALA A 4 -7.14 -5.81 32.22
C ALA A 4 -5.61 -5.85 32.01
N ARG A 5 -4.84 -6.07 33.08
CA ARG A 5 -3.48 -6.63 33.04
C ARG A 5 -3.41 -8.07 32.47
N ALA A 6 -4.34 -8.43 31.58
CA ALA A 6 -4.60 -9.79 31.10
C ALA A 6 -4.58 -9.92 29.57
N VAL A 7 -3.91 -8.99 28.86
CA VAL A 7 -3.56 -9.18 27.43
C VAL A 7 -2.04 -9.20 27.23
N ARG A 8 -1.30 -9.39 28.32
CA ARG A 8 0.15 -9.53 28.33
C ARG A 8 0.48 -11.01 28.50
N GLY A 9 0.41 -11.75 27.39
CA GLY A 9 0.78 -13.16 27.36
C GLY A 9 0.11 -13.88 26.20
N GLU A 10 0.95 -14.27 25.23
CA GLU A 10 0.70 -15.40 24.33
C GLU A 10 -0.22 -15.17 23.13
N MET A 11 0.34 -14.61 22.04
CA MET A 11 0.50 -15.33 20.76
C MET A 11 0.67 -14.35 19.58
N GLY A 12 1.84 -14.42 18.95
CA GLY A 12 1.91 -14.33 17.48
C GLY A 12 1.84 -12.94 16.85
N ASP A 13 2.78 -12.08 17.22
CA ASP A 13 3.20 -10.81 16.59
C ASP A 13 3.67 -10.93 15.11
N GLN A 14 3.10 -11.86 14.35
CA GLN A 14 3.52 -12.19 12.97
C GLN A 14 2.33 -12.51 12.05
N SER A 15 1.08 -12.51 12.55
CA SER A 15 -0.08 -12.96 11.77
C SER A 15 -0.86 -11.84 11.07
N LEU A 16 -0.68 -10.57 11.46
CA LEU A 16 -1.38 -9.43 10.87
C LEU A 16 -0.65 -8.80 9.67
N ALA A 17 0.63 -9.14 9.46
CA ALA A 17 1.35 -8.82 8.23
C ALA A 17 0.95 -9.72 7.04
N LYS A 18 0.05 -10.69 7.28
CA LYS A 18 -0.14 -11.88 6.44
C LYS A 18 -1.29 -11.74 5.44
N GLN A 19 -1.55 -10.52 4.98
CA GLN A 19 -2.65 -10.25 4.05
C GLN A 19 -2.25 -9.31 2.92
N PHE A 20 -1.11 -9.56 2.27
CA PHE A 20 -0.86 -9.02 0.93
C PHE A 20 -0.17 -10.07 0.05
N THR A 21 -0.55 -10.09 -1.22
CA THR A 21 -0.03 -10.98 -2.26
C THR A 21 1.50 -10.97 -2.31
N ASN A 22 2.12 -12.13 -2.10
CA ASN A 22 3.55 -12.43 -2.25
C ASN A 22 4.53 -11.66 -1.34
N ASP A 23 4.37 -11.74 -0.02
CA ASP A 23 5.31 -11.22 1.00
C ASP A 23 6.79 -11.48 0.65
N ARG A 24 7.11 -12.67 0.12
CA ARG A 24 8.48 -13.03 -0.21
C ARG A 24 9.04 -12.21 -1.37
N ALA A 25 8.27 -11.97 -2.42
CA ALA A 25 8.71 -11.18 -3.56
C ALA A 25 8.91 -9.71 -3.16
N ALA A 26 7.99 -9.16 -2.36
CA ALA A 26 8.10 -7.80 -1.83
C ALA A 26 9.31 -7.65 -0.89
N ALA A 27 9.53 -8.59 0.03
CA ALA A 27 10.70 -8.60 0.91
C ALA A 27 12.02 -8.73 0.13
N VAL A 28 12.03 -9.55 -0.93
CA VAL A 28 13.19 -9.65 -1.84
C VAL A 28 13.39 -8.33 -2.59
N ALA A 29 12.33 -7.69 -3.08
CA ALA A 29 12.44 -6.40 -3.75
C ALA A 29 13.08 -5.36 -2.83
N LEU A 30 12.63 -5.28 -1.58
CA LEU A 30 13.19 -4.36 -0.58
C LEU A 30 14.66 -4.66 -0.27
N LYS A 31 15.03 -5.92 0.03
CA LYS A 31 16.41 -6.27 0.40
C LYS A 31 17.38 -6.09 -0.76
N GLU A 32 16.93 -6.35 -1.99
CA GLU A 32 17.73 -6.17 -3.22
C GLU A 32 17.66 -4.74 -3.76
N ARG A 33 17.06 -3.80 -3.01
CA ARG A 33 16.88 -2.39 -3.40
C ARG A 33 16.23 -2.22 -4.78
N ARG A 34 15.34 -3.14 -5.15
CA ARG A 34 14.51 -3.05 -6.34
C ARG A 34 13.32 -2.16 -6.06
N ARG A 35 12.81 -1.51 -7.12
CA ARG A 35 11.61 -0.68 -7.01
C ARG A 35 10.40 -1.54 -6.61
N LEU A 36 9.73 -1.14 -5.53
CA LEU A 36 8.49 -1.72 -5.04
C LEU A 36 7.43 -0.62 -4.94
N VAL A 37 6.34 -0.77 -5.68
CA VAL A 37 5.18 0.14 -5.64
C VAL A 37 4.01 -0.61 -5.03
N ILE A 38 3.33 0.00 -4.08
CA ILE A 38 2.20 -0.59 -3.35
C ILE A 38 0.96 0.24 -3.63
N ALA A 39 0.02 -0.36 -4.35
CA ALA A 39 -1.28 0.22 -4.66
C ALA A 39 -2.29 -0.13 -3.55
N HIS A 40 -2.22 0.56 -2.41
CA HIS A 40 -3.13 0.27 -1.30
C HIS A 40 -4.53 0.83 -1.55
N ARG A 41 -5.57 0.05 -1.23
CA ARG A 41 -6.98 0.45 -1.34
C ARG A 41 -7.69 0.04 -0.07
N GLU A 42 -7.90 0.98 0.84
CA GLU A 42 -8.73 0.79 2.03
C GLU A 42 -9.25 2.14 2.55
N MET A 43 -10.40 2.12 3.23
CA MET A 43 -11.01 3.31 3.82
C MET A 43 -12.10 2.89 4.84
N PRO A 44 -12.07 3.40 6.09
CA PRO A 44 -11.11 4.32 6.69
C PRO A 44 -9.80 3.63 7.12
N LEU A 45 -8.71 4.39 7.16
CA LEU A 45 -7.42 3.86 7.60
C LEU A 45 -7.41 3.64 9.12
N SER A 46 -6.92 2.48 9.54
CA SER A 46 -6.60 2.22 10.94
C SER A 46 -5.24 2.84 11.31
N PRO A 47 -4.94 3.05 12.60
CA PRO A 47 -3.59 3.43 13.04
C PRO A 47 -2.50 2.44 12.59
N MET A 48 -2.86 1.16 12.39
CA MET A 48 -1.94 0.14 11.89
C MET A 48 -1.57 0.39 10.43
N ASP A 49 -2.53 0.78 9.58
CA ASP A 49 -2.28 1.09 8.16
C ASP A 49 -1.32 2.27 8.02
N VAL A 50 -1.54 3.32 8.82
CA VAL A 50 -0.66 4.51 8.84
C VAL A 50 0.75 4.15 9.29
N THR A 51 0.87 3.30 10.32
CA THR A 51 2.17 2.80 10.79
C THR A 51 2.87 1.98 9.70
N ALA A 52 2.14 1.08 9.03
CA ALA A 52 2.67 0.28 7.93
C ALA A 52 3.14 1.15 6.75
N TYR A 53 2.38 2.18 6.38
CA TYR A 53 2.76 3.14 5.34
C TYR A 53 4.10 3.82 5.64
N LYS A 54 4.28 4.27 6.89
CA LYS A 54 5.53 4.90 7.32
C LYS A 54 6.69 3.93 7.20
N LEU A 55 6.55 2.72 7.73
CA LEU A 55 7.60 1.69 7.68
C LEU A 55 7.98 1.32 6.26
N LEU A 56 7.00 1.14 5.37
CA LEU A 56 7.22 0.82 3.96
C LEU A 56 7.94 1.96 3.23
N THR A 57 7.51 3.20 3.47
CA THR A 57 8.12 4.38 2.87
C THR A 57 9.58 4.55 3.35
N ASP A 58 9.84 4.34 4.63
CA ASP A 58 11.20 4.39 5.20
C ASP A 58 12.11 3.28 4.65
N ALA A 59 11.55 2.11 4.36
CA ALA A 59 12.27 1.00 3.73
C ALA A 59 12.59 1.25 2.25
N GLY A 60 12.02 2.29 1.64
CA GLY A 60 12.22 2.67 0.24
C GLY A 60 11.15 2.13 -0.73
N ALA A 61 10.03 1.59 -0.23
CA ALA A 61 8.87 1.33 -1.06
C ALA A 61 8.10 2.62 -1.36
N ILE A 62 7.38 2.63 -2.48
CA ILE A 62 6.49 3.73 -2.86
C ILE A 62 5.06 3.30 -2.55
N VAL A 63 4.44 3.94 -1.57
CA VAL A 63 3.01 3.74 -1.27
C VAL A 63 2.19 4.71 -2.12
N CYS A 64 1.47 4.18 -3.10
CA CYS A 64 0.62 4.94 -4.01
C CYS A 64 -0.82 4.46 -3.85
N PRO A 65 -1.60 5.02 -2.90
CA PRO A 65 -2.96 4.56 -2.68
C PRO A 65 -3.81 4.77 -3.93
N ALA A 66 -4.77 3.87 -4.16
CA ALA A 66 -5.68 3.90 -5.30
C ALA A 66 -6.80 4.95 -5.12
N ASN A 67 -6.37 6.20 -4.91
CA ASN A 67 -7.23 7.36 -4.67
C ASN A 67 -7.23 8.23 -5.93
N PRO A 68 -8.24 8.10 -6.81
CA PRO A 68 -8.26 8.83 -8.07
C PRO A 68 -8.44 10.33 -7.87
N GLY A 69 -7.74 11.12 -8.68
CA GLY A 69 -7.89 12.56 -8.76
C GLY A 69 -9.00 12.94 -9.74
N TYR A 70 -9.86 13.88 -9.33
CA TYR A 70 -10.98 14.37 -10.17
C TYR A 70 -10.65 15.66 -10.92
N TYR A 71 -9.41 16.15 -10.85
CA TYR A 71 -9.00 17.40 -11.48
C TYR A 71 -8.99 17.37 -13.02
N LEU A 72 -9.11 16.19 -13.62
CA LEU A 72 -9.28 16.00 -15.06
C LEU A 72 -10.76 15.99 -15.49
N ASN A 73 -11.70 16.19 -14.57
CA ASN A 73 -13.15 16.10 -14.82
C ASN A 73 -13.54 14.83 -15.58
N PRO A 74 -13.23 13.63 -15.05
CA PRO A 74 -13.50 12.38 -15.74
C PRO A 74 -15.00 12.22 -16.03
N THR A 75 -15.33 11.82 -17.25
CA THR A 75 -16.71 11.63 -17.71
C THR A 75 -17.19 10.18 -17.61
N SER A 76 -16.25 9.27 -17.35
CA SER A 76 -16.52 7.83 -17.25
C SER A 76 -15.74 7.19 -16.10
N VAL A 77 -16.23 6.04 -15.62
CA VAL A 77 -15.51 5.22 -14.63
C VAL A 77 -14.18 4.72 -15.20
N GLY A 78 -14.09 4.52 -16.51
CA GLY A 78 -12.87 4.13 -17.20
C GLY A 78 -11.75 5.15 -16.99
N GLU A 79 -12.05 6.44 -17.18
CA GLU A 79 -11.07 7.52 -16.98
C GLU A 79 -10.57 7.61 -15.53
N VAL A 80 -11.44 7.29 -14.55
CA VAL A 80 -11.05 7.24 -13.13
C VAL A 80 -10.07 6.08 -12.86
N ILE A 81 -10.29 4.94 -13.51
CA ILE A 81 -9.39 3.77 -13.40
C ILE A 81 -8.08 4.05 -14.12
N ASP A 82 -8.15 4.62 -15.32
CA ASP A 82 -7.00 4.96 -16.15
C ASP A 82 -6.07 5.94 -15.44
N PHE A 83 -6.63 6.88 -14.69
CA PHE A 83 -5.86 7.79 -13.85
C PHE A 83 -4.96 7.05 -12.85
N VAL A 84 -5.51 6.10 -12.11
CA VAL A 84 -4.75 5.34 -11.10
C VAL A 84 -3.75 4.41 -11.79
N ALA A 85 -4.17 3.76 -12.88
CA ALA A 85 -3.30 2.87 -13.66
C ALA A 85 -2.11 3.63 -14.26
N ALA A 86 -2.35 4.81 -14.84
CA ALA A 86 -1.33 5.71 -15.36
C ALA A 86 -0.28 6.03 -14.28
N LYS A 87 -0.73 6.46 -13.09
CA LYS A 87 0.20 6.75 -11.99
C LYS A 87 1.02 5.55 -11.55
N LEU A 88 0.44 4.35 -11.50
CA LEU A 88 1.19 3.14 -11.16
C LEU A 88 2.22 2.80 -12.24
N LEU A 89 1.85 2.91 -13.52
CA LEU A 89 2.72 2.65 -14.66
C LEU A 89 3.88 3.65 -14.74
N ASP A 90 3.61 4.94 -14.50
CA ASP A 90 4.63 6.00 -14.36
C ASP A 90 5.66 5.62 -13.29
N LEU A 91 5.20 5.19 -12.11
CA LEU A 91 6.09 4.83 -11.00
C LEU A 91 6.98 3.62 -11.34
N VAL A 92 6.44 2.60 -12.00
CA VAL A 92 7.23 1.43 -12.43
C VAL A 92 8.07 1.68 -13.69
N GLY A 93 7.90 2.83 -14.36
CA GLY A 93 8.68 3.24 -15.54
C GLY A 93 8.21 2.59 -16.84
N VAL A 94 6.95 2.20 -16.94
CA VAL A 94 6.34 1.63 -18.15
C VAL A 94 5.70 2.75 -18.96
N LYS A 95 6.08 2.90 -20.23
CA LYS A 95 5.46 3.88 -21.12
C LYS A 95 4.02 3.48 -21.43
N HIS A 96 3.08 4.42 -21.30
CA HIS A 96 1.66 4.24 -21.64
C HIS A 96 1.09 5.51 -22.28
N THR A 97 -0.11 5.37 -22.84
CA THR A 97 -0.89 6.48 -23.41
C THR A 97 -2.12 6.82 -22.55
N LEU A 98 -2.25 6.23 -21.36
CA LEU A 98 -3.29 6.55 -20.38
C LEU A 98 -3.08 7.95 -19.79
N SER A 99 -4.19 8.64 -19.49
CA SER A 99 -4.26 10.01 -18.96
C SER A 99 -4.51 10.06 -17.46
#